data_AF-A0A6N7ZEL6-F1
#
_entry.id   AF-A0A6N7ZEL6-F1
#
_cell.length_a   1.000
_cell.length_b   1.000
_cell.length_c   1.000
_cell.angle_alpha   90.00
_cell.angle_beta   90.00
_cell.angle_gamma   90.00
#
_symmetry.space_group_name_H-M   'P 1'
#
loop_
_entity.id
_entity.type
_entity.pdbx_description
1 polymer ?
#
loop_
_entity_poly.entity_id
_entity_poly.type
_entity_poly.pdbx_seq_one_letter_code
_entity_poly.pdbx_strand_id
1 'polypeptide(L)'
;MTGHDVVDAHHHLWVRARTPQDWIDPDTMAAIDRDFEPADLPAAAHGVRATVVVQSASAWAESEELLASCASPEGRAARLAGAVVWADLTAPDLADRLAALRAGPGGEHLVGVRTMVQAEPDPDYLDRADVRRGIAAVGAAGLAFDLVLRDHQLAAAARLVAALPDVRFVLDHLGKPRLDAASAPGASRDVLAAWRADLAALAAHENVTAKLSGLVTEARWDAWTPADLLPAVDHALDVLGPDRLMVGSDWPVCLLASDYGRWIETLRVLLAGLTPTESAAVWAGTARRVYGLTGPADATVAVPQTEESHP
;
A
#
# COMPACT_ATOMS: atom_id res chain seq x y z
N MET A 1 -1.78 4.97 25.70
CA MET A 1 -1.50 5.46 24.33
C MET A 1 0.00 5.69 24.21
N THR A 2 0.74 4.73 23.65
CA THR A 2 2.12 4.98 23.20
C THR A 2 2.04 5.85 21.94
N GLY A 3 2.62 7.05 22.00
CA GLY A 3 2.46 8.12 21.02
C GLY A 3 3.33 7.96 19.77
N HIS A 4 3.15 6.88 19.02
CA HIS A 4 3.80 6.71 17.73
C HIS A 4 3.06 7.51 16.64
N ASP A 5 3.84 8.13 15.76
CA ASP A 5 3.35 8.64 14.48
C ASP A 5 2.85 7.43 13.66
N VAL A 6 1.64 7.51 13.10
CA VAL A 6 1.06 6.42 12.29
C VAL A 6 0.80 6.94 10.88
N VAL A 7 1.29 6.20 9.89
CA VAL A 7 0.98 6.40 8.48
C VAL A 7 0.16 5.23 7.98
N ASP A 8 -1.07 5.48 7.55
CA ASP A 8 -1.87 4.48 6.85
C ASP A 8 -1.44 4.42 5.38
N ALA A 9 -0.57 3.48 5.04
CA ALA A 9 0.04 3.39 3.72
C ALA A 9 -0.85 2.75 2.65
N HIS A 10 -2.11 2.41 2.95
CA HIS A 10 -2.99 1.77 1.98
C HIS A 10 -4.46 1.98 2.36
N HIS A 11 -5.15 2.84 1.60
CA HIS A 11 -6.60 2.90 1.57
C HIS A 11 -7.07 3.34 0.18
N HIS A 12 -8.37 3.28 -0.04
CA HIS A 12 -9.02 3.63 -1.30
C HIS A 12 -10.13 4.66 -1.05
N LEU A 13 -10.43 5.41 -2.11
CA LEU A 13 -11.56 6.32 -2.19
C LEU A 13 -12.23 6.09 -3.53
N TRP A 14 -13.56 6.14 -3.58
CA TRP A 14 -14.27 6.07 -4.84
C TRP A 14 -15.65 6.72 -4.75
N VAL A 15 -16.05 7.32 -5.87
CA VAL A 15 -17.44 7.68 -6.15
C VAL A 15 -17.85 6.87 -7.34
N ARG A 16 -18.75 5.89 -7.16
CA ARG A 16 -19.01 4.82 -8.14
C ARG A 16 -19.56 5.35 -9.45
N ALA A 17 -20.28 6.47 -9.40
CA ALA A 17 -20.78 7.15 -10.59
C ALA A 17 -19.65 7.73 -11.48
N ARG A 18 -18.48 8.05 -10.90
CA ARG A 18 -17.28 8.52 -11.63
C ARG A 18 -16.31 7.39 -11.94
N THR A 19 -16.09 6.51 -10.96
CA THR A 19 -15.15 5.39 -11.03
C THR A 19 -15.89 4.10 -10.64
N PRO A 20 -16.51 3.40 -11.62
CA PRO A 20 -17.19 2.14 -11.37
C PRO A 20 -16.29 1.10 -10.71
N GLN A 21 -16.83 0.38 -9.74
CA GLN A 21 -16.14 -0.66 -8.97
C GLN A 21 -16.72 -2.03 -9.33
N ASP A 22 -16.46 -2.49 -10.56
CA ASP A 22 -17.09 -3.70 -11.13
C ASP A 22 -16.69 -5.00 -10.42
N TRP A 23 -15.67 -4.95 -9.57
CA TRP A 23 -15.23 -6.07 -8.74
C TRP A 23 -16.07 -6.24 -7.45
N ILE A 24 -16.90 -5.25 -7.10
CA ILE A 24 -17.79 -5.31 -5.93
C ILE A 24 -19.05 -6.10 -6.30
N ASP A 25 -19.23 -7.24 -5.64
CA ASP A 25 -20.48 -7.98 -5.66
C ASP A 25 -21.43 -7.41 -4.59
N PRO A 26 -22.54 -6.75 -4.96
CA PRO A 26 -23.42 -6.08 -4.00
C PRO A 26 -24.06 -7.05 -3.00
N ASP A 27 -24.23 -8.34 -3.35
CA ASP A 27 -24.87 -9.32 -2.47
C ASP A 27 -23.93 -9.79 -1.36
N THR A 28 -22.65 -9.97 -1.67
CA THR A 28 -21.65 -10.45 -0.72
C THR A 28 -20.81 -9.34 -0.10
N MET A 29 -20.77 -8.16 -0.73
CA MET A 29 -19.91 -7.02 -0.37
C MET A 29 -20.69 -5.73 -0.08
N ALA A 30 -21.95 -5.83 0.37
CA ALA A 30 -22.83 -4.70 0.65
C ALA A 30 -22.21 -3.60 1.54
N ALA A 31 -21.30 -3.95 2.46
CA ALA A 31 -20.61 -3.00 3.34
C ALA A 31 -19.77 -1.96 2.59
N ILE A 32 -19.34 -2.29 1.37
CA ILE A 32 -18.51 -1.43 0.51
C ILE A 32 -19.22 -1.03 -0.79
N ASP A 33 -20.48 -1.44 -0.97
CA ASP A 33 -21.30 -1.13 -2.15
C ASP A 33 -21.88 0.31 -2.11
N ARG A 34 -21.02 1.29 -1.85
CA ARG A 34 -21.36 2.71 -1.67
C ARG A 34 -20.18 3.61 -2.00
N ASP A 35 -20.40 4.92 -2.02
CA ASP A 35 -19.34 5.91 -2.17
C ASP A 35 -18.54 6.09 -0.87
N PHE A 36 -17.25 6.38 -1.04
CA PHE A 36 -16.29 6.67 0.01
C PHE A 36 -15.41 7.85 -0.41
N GLU A 37 -15.61 8.97 0.26
CA GLU A 37 -14.91 10.22 0.03
C GLU A 37 -13.92 10.53 1.17
N PRO A 38 -12.99 11.50 1.01
CA PRO A 38 -12.02 11.81 2.07
C PRO A 38 -12.65 12.08 3.44
N ALA A 39 -13.85 12.67 3.48
CA ALA A 39 -14.58 12.96 4.71
C ALA A 39 -15.07 11.70 5.46
N ASP A 40 -15.21 10.58 4.78
CA ASP A 40 -15.64 9.30 5.37
C ASP A 40 -14.50 8.54 6.04
N LEU A 41 -13.23 8.89 5.73
CA LEU A 41 -12.05 8.17 6.22
C LEU A 41 -11.84 8.40 7.74
N PRO A 42 -11.97 7.37 8.59
CA PRO A 42 -11.89 7.54 10.05
C PRO A 42 -10.46 7.70 10.60
N ALA A 43 -9.44 7.73 9.73
CA ALA A 43 -8.02 7.68 10.07
C ALA A 43 -7.62 8.67 11.18
N ALA A 44 -8.08 9.93 11.09
CA ALA A 44 -7.75 10.97 12.06
C ALA A 44 -8.23 10.63 13.49
N ALA A 45 -9.40 9.99 13.64
CA ALA A 45 -9.95 9.58 14.92
C ALA A 45 -9.16 8.44 15.58
N HIS A 46 -8.39 7.68 14.78
CA HIS A 46 -7.55 6.57 15.24
C HIS A 46 -6.06 6.93 15.37
N GLY A 47 -5.73 8.22 15.34
CA GLY A 47 -4.37 8.73 15.57
C GLY A 47 -3.45 8.70 14.35
N VAL A 48 -3.98 8.39 13.16
CA VAL A 48 -3.22 8.32 11.90
C VAL A 48 -2.92 9.72 11.38
N ARG A 49 -1.65 10.06 11.17
CA ARG A 49 -1.18 11.42 10.86
C ARG A 49 -0.95 11.70 9.38
N ALA A 50 -0.82 10.65 8.58
CA ALA A 50 -0.75 10.74 7.13
C ALA A 50 -1.31 9.46 6.52
N THR A 51 -1.83 9.53 5.32
CA THR A 51 -2.34 8.37 4.59
C THR A 51 -1.87 8.37 3.14
N VAL A 52 -1.80 7.19 2.54
CA VAL A 52 -1.54 7.00 1.11
C VAL A 52 -2.80 6.43 0.48
N VAL A 53 -3.43 7.20 -0.40
CA VAL A 53 -4.57 6.74 -1.19
C VAL A 53 -4.07 5.98 -2.41
N VAL A 54 -4.69 4.85 -2.71
CA VAL A 54 -4.27 3.95 -3.78
C VAL A 54 -5.41 3.82 -4.79
N GLN A 55 -5.10 3.81 -6.09
CA GLN A 55 -6.06 3.57 -7.18
C GLN A 55 -6.93 2.35 -6.89
N SER A 56 -8.21 2.40 -7.21
CA SER A 56 -9.18 1.32 -7.03
C SER A 56 -9.65 0.71 -8.36
N ALA A 57 -9.43 1.39 -9.48
CA ALA A 57 -9.81 0.96 -10.81
C ALA A 57 -8.67 1.14 -11.84
N SER A 58 -8.76 0.38 -12.94
CA SER A 58 -7.82 0.51 -14.05
C SER A 58 -8.18 1.68 -14.97
N ALA A 59 -8.19 2.90 -14.42
CA ALA A 59 -8.62 4.10 -15.11
C ALA A 59 -7.63 5.25 -14.92
N TRP A 60 -7.18 5.84 -16.04
CA TRP A 60 -6.33 7.03 -16.00
C TRP A 60 -7.01 8.22 -15.33
N ALA A 61 -8.31 8.41 -15.56
CA ALA A 61 -9.08 9.49 -14.95
C ALA A 61 -9.06 9.42 -13.40
N GLU A 62 -9.10 8.22 -12.81
CA GLU A 62 -8.98 8.07 -11.35
C GLU A 62 -7.62 8.57 -10.85
N SER A 63 -6.55 8.39 -11.62
CA SER A 63 -5.21 8.84 -11.25
C SER A 63 -5.14 10.36 -11.08
N GLU A 64 -5.78 11.08 -12.00
CA GLU A 64 -5.90 12.55 -11.94
C GLU A 64 -6.81 12.99 -10.79
N GLU A 65 -7.93 12.28 -10.57
CA GLU A 65 -8.86 12.56 -9.47
C GLU A 65 -8.21 12.35 -8.09
N LEU A 66 -7.44 11.28 -7.90
CA LEU A 66 -6.77 11.00 -6.62
C LEU A 66 -5.70 12.04 -6.27
N LEU A 67 -4.92 12.48 -7.27
CA LEU A 67 -3.94 13.55 -7.07
C LEU A 67 -4.63 14.87 -6.71
N ALA A 68 -5.66 15.25 -7.45
CA ALA A 68 -6.46 16.43 -7.14
C ALA A 68 -7.13 16.35 -5.75
N SER A 69 -7.58 15.16 -5.36
CA SER A 69 -8.15 14.89 -4.03
C SER A 69 -7.12 15.11 -2.92
N CYS A 70 -5.86 14.68 -3.08
CA CYS A 70 -4.81 14.95 -2.10
C CYS A 70 -4.61 16.46 -1.86
N ALA A 71 -4.69 17.26 -2.93
CA ALA A 71 -4.55 18.71 -2.88
C ALA A 71 -5.85 19.45 -2.45
N SER A 72 -6.97 18.76 -2.24
CA SER A 72 -8.22 19.40 -1.84
C SER A 72 -8.25 19.74 -0.34
N PRO A 73 -9.11 20.68 0.11
CA PRO A 73 -9.33 20.92 1.54
C PRO A 73 -9.73 19.64 2.30
N GLU A 74 -10.60 18.83 1.71
CA GLU A 74 -11.09 17.58 2.29
C GLU A 74 -9.98 16.53 2.36
N GLY A 75 -9.15 16.40 1.32
CA GLY A 75 -8.00 15.51 1.32
C GLY A 75 -6.95 15.89 2.37
N ARG A 76 -6.65 17.19 2.50
CA ARG A 76 -5.77 17.67 3.58
C ARG A 76 -6.36 17.41 4.97
N ALA A 77 -7.68 17.59 5.15
CA ALA A 77 -8.35 17.27 6.41
C ALA A 77 -8.29 15.76 6.72
N ALA A 78 -8.42 14.92 5.69
CA ALA A 78 -8.28 13.47 5.74
C ALA A 78 -6.81 13.00 5.80
N ARG A 79 -5.84 13.93 5.77
CA ARG A 79 -4.40 13.68 5.86
C ARG A 79 -3.85 12.85 4.68
N LEU A 80 -4.44 12.99 3.49
CA LEU A 80 -3.92 12.38 2.26
C LEU A 80 -2.56 12.99 1.92
N ALA A 81 -1.48 12.22 2.15
CA ALA A 81 -0.11 12.69 1.99
C ALA A 81 0.50 12.24 0.66
N GLY A 82 0.01 11.15 0.08
CA GLY A 82 0.45 10.65 -1.22
C GLY A 82 -0.63 9.83 -1.92
N ALA A 83 -0.51 9.73 -3.23
CA ALA A 83 -1.32 8.91 -4.10
C ALA A 83 -0.45 7.88 -4.84
N VAL A 84 -0.85 6.62 -4.78
CA VAL A 84 -0.39 5.56 -5.68
C VAL A 84 -1.43 5.43 -6.79
N VAL A 85 -1.06 5.85 -7.99
CA VAL A 85 -2.01 6.01 -9.10
C VAL A 85 -1.97 4.83 -10.06
N TRP A 86 -2.93 4.75 -10.98
CA TRP A 86 -2.92 3.75 -12.05
C TRP A 86 -2.12 4.24 -13.27
N ALA A 87 -1.43 3.33 -13.94
CA ALA A 87 -0.91 3.60 -15.28
C ALA A 87 -0.90 2.33 -16.14
N ASP A 88 -1.00 2.52 -17.45
CA ASP A 88 -0.75 1.46 -18.43
C ASP A 88 0.76 1.27 -18.61
N LEU A 89 1.29 0.17 -18.08
CA LEU A 89 2.71 -0.18 -18.14
C LEU A 89 3.19 -0.48 -19.56
N THR A 90 2.27 -0.81 -20.47
CA THR A 90 2.60 -1.16 -21.85
C THR A 90 2.72 0.08 -22.75
N ALA A 91 2.23 1.23 -22.29
CA ALA A 91 2.26 2.49 -23.03
C ALA A 91 3.71 2.93 -23.33
N PRO A 92 4.07 3.18 -24.60
CA PRO A 92 5.42 3.59 -24.97
C PRO A 92 5.78 5.00 -24.46
N ASP A 93 4.77 5.82 -24.21
CA ASP A 93 4.84 7.20 -23.73
C ASP A 93 4.63 7.32 -22.21
N LEU A 94 4.70 6.22 -21.45
CA LEU A 94 4.43 6.22 -20.01
C LEU A 94 5.27 7.27 -19.23
N ALA A 95 6.54 7.43 -19.57
CA ALA A 95 7.40 8.41 -18.91
C ALA A 95 6.87 9.85 -19.05
N ASP A 96 6.41 10.22 -20.24
CA ASP A 96 5.83 11.53 -20.50
C ASP A 96 4.49 11.70 -19.77
N ARG A 97 3.68 10.64 -19.69
CA ARG A 97 2.42 10.65 -18.93
C ARG A 97 2.64 10.83 -17.44
N LEU A 98 3.63 10.15 -16.85
CA LEU A 98 3.99 10.33 -15.45
C LEU A 98 4.52 11.74 -15.17
N ALA A 99 5.32 12.30 -16.10
CA ALA A 99 5.77 13.68 -16.00
C ALA A 99 4.60 14.68 -16.07
N ALA A 100 3.59 14.41 -16.91
CA ALA A 100 2.38 15.23 -16.99
C ALA A 100 1.56 15.18 -15.69
N LEU A 101 1.36 14.00 -15.08
CA LEU A 101 0.72 13.88 -13.76
C LEU A 101 1.49 14.65 -12.69
N ARG A 102 2.82 14.53 -12.68
CA ARG A 102 3.70 15.24 -11.74
C ARG A 102 3.58 16.77 -11.85
N ALA A 103 3.37 17.30 -13.05
CA ALA A 103 3.20 18.72 -13.31
C ALA A 103 1.75 19.21 -13.11
N GLY A 104 0.79 18.29 -12.98
CA GLY A 104 -0.63 18.57 -12.84
C GLY A 104 -1.07 18.88 -11.40
N PRO A 105 -2.37 19.13 -11.18
CA PRO A 105 -2.93 19.39 -9.86
C PRO A 105 -2.66 18.25 -8.88
N GLY A 106 -1.99 18.54 -7.77
CA GLY A 106 -1.64 17.56 -6.75
C GLY A 106 -0.50 16.60 -7.16
N GLY A 107 0.23 16.88 -8.24
CA GLY A 107 1.34 16.05 -8.71
C GLY A 107 2.49 15.90 -7.71
N GLU A 108 2.63 16.81 -6.74
CA GLU A 108 3.53 16.67 -5.60
C GLU A 108 3.20 15.46 -4.70
N HIS A 109 1.94 15.00 -4.72
CA HIS A 109 1.47 13.83 -3.99
C HIS A 109 1.65 12.52 -4.77
N LEU A 110 2.16 12.54 -6.01
CA LEU A 110 2.40 11.33 -6.78
C LEU A 110 3.59 10.54 -6.18
N VAL A 111 3.32 9.42 -5.51
CA VAL A 111 4.35 8.67 -4.77
C VAL A 111 4.59 7.25 -5.30
N GLY A 112 3.61 6.72 -6.03
CA GLY A 112 3.76 5.40 -6.65
C GLY A 112 2.80 5.16 -7.80
N VAL A 113 2.99 4.01 -8.44
CA VAL A 113 2.09 3.48 -9.47
C VAL A 113 1.69 2.06 -9.09
N ARG A 114 0.42 1.71 -9.34
CA ARG A 114 -0.12 0.36 -9.19
C ARG A 114 -0.94 -0.02 -10.41
N THR A 115 -0.68 -1.19 -10.98
CA THR A 115 -1.56 -1.82 -11.98
C THR A 115 -2.17 -3.08 -11.37
N MET A 116 -3.39 -3.45 -11.79
CA MET A 116 -4.14 -4.57 -11.23
C MET A 116 -3.60 -5.93 -11.73
N VAL A 117 -2.35 -6.26 -11.40
CA VAL A 117 -1.68 -7.51 -11.83
C VAL A 117 -2.46 -8.77 -11.38
N GLN A 118 -3.11 -8.71 -10.22
CA GLN A 118 -4.01 -9.77 -9.74
C GLN A 118 -5.21 -10.09 -10.67
N ALA A 119 -5.53 -9.21 -11.63
CA ALA A 119 -6.58 -9.39 -12.62
C ALA A 119 -6.05 -9.80 -14.00
N GLU A 120 -4.71 -9.83 -14.18
CA GLU A 120 -4.09 -10.24 -15.43
C GLU A 120 -4.19 -11.76 -15.61
N PRO A 121 -4.75 -12.24 -16.73
CA PRO A 121 -4.91 -13.68 -16.98
C PRO A 121 -3.60 -14.35 -17.42
N ASP A 122 -2.64 -13.57 -17.91
CA ASP A 122 -1.34 -14.06 -18.36
C ASP A 122 -0.41 -14.29 -17.14
N PRO A 123 -0.04 -15.55 -16.82
CA PRO A 123 0.84 -15.84 -15.68
C PRO A 123 2.24 -15.25 -15.85
N ASP A 124 2.64 -14.94 -17.08
CA ASP A 124 3.94 -14.36 -17.42
C ASP A 124 3.84 -12.85 -17.70
N TYR A 125 2.73 -12.19 -17.34
CA TYR A 125 2.52 -10.75 -17.56
C TYR A 125 3.70 -9.90 -17.07
N LEU A 126 4.22 -10.19 -15.87
CA LEU A 126 5.37 -9.48 -15.28
C LEU A 126 6.72 -9.79 -15.96
N ASP A 127 6.79 -10.84 -16.77
CA ASP A 127 7.97 -11.19 -17.54
C ASP A 127 8.01 -10.49 -18.91
N ARG A 128 6.88 -9.92 -19.35
CA ARG A 128 6.81 -9.23 -20.63
C ARG A 128 7.73 -8.01 -20.68
N ALA A 129 8.44 -7.87 -21.80
CA ALA A 129 9.43 -6.79 -21.99
C ALA A 129 8.81 -5.39 -21.96
N ASP A 130 7.59 -5.23 -22.47
CA ASP A 130 6.86 -3.96 -22.44
C ASP A 130 6.42 -3.58 -21.03
N VAL A 131 5.89 -4.53 -20.25
CA VAL A 131 5.55 -4.34 -18.84
C VAL A 131 6.78 -3.97 -18.02
N ARG A 132 7.89 -4.71 -18.17
CA ARG A 132 9.16 -4.41 -17.47
C ARG A 132 9.72 -3.04 -17.82
N ARG A 133 9.63 -2.63 -19.10
CA ARG A 133 10.00 -1.27 -19.53
C ARG A 133 9.14 -0.22 -18.82
N GLY A 134 7.83 -0.44 -18.72
CA GLY A 134 6.93 0.46 -18.00
C GLY A 134 7.30 0.60 -16.53
N ILE A 135 7.53 -0.52 -15.84
CA ILE A 135 7.92 -0.53 -14.42
C ILE A 135 9.30 0.14 -14.22
N ALA A 136 10.25 -0.08 -15.12
CA ALA A 136 11.53 0.61 -15.09
C ALA A 136 11.36 2.14 -15.23
N ALA A 137 10.44 2.59 -16.09
CA ALA A 137 10.11 4.01 -16.23
C ALA A 137 9.48 4.60 -14.95
N VAL A 138 8.65 3.83 -14.24
CA VAL A 138 8.13 4.22 -12.91
C VAL A 138 9.29 4.44 -11.93
N GLY A 139 10.24 3.50 -11.83
CA GLY A 139 11.41 3.65 -10.97
C GLY A 139 12.28 4.85 -11.35
N ALA A 140 12.54 5.05 -12.65
CA ALA A 140 13.30 6.19 -13.16
C ALA A 140 12.64 7.54 -12.85
N ALA A 141 11.31 7.59 -12.73
CA ALA A 141 10.55 8.76 -12.30
C ALA A 141 10.59 9.00 -10.77
N GLY A 142 11.35 8.20 -10.02
CA GLY A 142 11.45 8.30 -8.57
C GLY A 142 10.17 7.86 -7.86
N LEU A 143 9.41 6.94 -8.44
CA LEU A 143 8.16 6.40 -7.89
C LEU A 143 8.35 4.98 -7.37
N ALA A 144 7.55 4.59 -6.37
CA ALA A 144 7.42 3.19 -5.98
C ALA A 144 6.48 2.46 -6.96
N PHE A 145 6.66 1.15 -7.10
CA PHE A 145 5.70 0.28 -7.79
C PHE A 145 5.04 -0.66 -6.80
N ASP A 146 3.73 -0.49 -6.62
CA ASP A 146 2.92 -1.33 -5.73
C ASP A 146 2.48 -2.59 -6.47
N LEU A 147 2.79 -3.75 -5.89
CA LEU A 147 2.53 -5.09 -6.42
C LEU A 147 1.29 -5.68 -5.74
N VAL A 148 0.14 -5.57 -6.39
CA VAL A 148 -1.09 -6.27 -5.99
C VAL A 148 -1.23 -7.58 -6.78
N LEU A 149 -1.11 -8.70 -6.06
CA LEU A 149 -0.95 -10.03 -6.63
C LEU A 149 -1.91 -11.03 -5.99
N ARG A 150 -2.14 -12.15 -6.66
CA ARG A 150 -2.60 -13.40 -6.03
C ARG A 150 -1.40 -14.25 -5.61
N ASP A 151 -1.62 -15.17 -4.67
CA ASP A 151 -0.59 -16.07 -4.12
C ASP A 151 0.26 -16.76 -5.22
N HIS A 152 -0.38 -17.30 -6.25
CA HIS A 152 0.30 -18.00 -7.34
C HIS A 152 1.17 -17.09 -8.24
N GLN A 153 1.04 -15.76 -8.16
CA GLN A 153 1.81 -14.81 -8.97
C GLN A 153 3.11 -14.36 -8.29
N LEU A 154 3.35 -14.73 -7.02
CA LEU A 154 4.52 -14.28 -6.27
C LEU A 154 5.85 -14.72 -6.89
N ALA A 155 5.90 -15.92 -7.49
CA ALA A 155 7.08 -16.40 -8.19
C ALA A 155 7.44 -15.54 -9.42
N ALA A 156 6.45 -14.99 -10.14
CA ALA A 156 6.69 -14.05 -11.24
C ALA A 156 7.18 -12.70 -10.72
N ALA A 157 6.62 -12.23 -9.59
CA ALA A 157 7.11 -11.03 -8.92
C ALA A 157 8.57 -11.16 -8.48
N ALA A 158 9.00 -12.32 -7.95
CA ALA A 158 10.40 -12.55 -7.59
C ALA A 158 11.35 -12.38 -8.79
N ARG A 159 10.97 -12.87 -9.98
CA ARG A 159 11.75 -12.67 -11.20
C ARG A 159 11.80 -11.20 -11.64
N LEU A 160 10.69 -10.47 -11.48
CA LEU A 160 10.60 -9.05 -11.79
C LEU A 160 11.52 -8.21 -10.89
N VAL A 161 11.42 -8.38 -9.57
CA VAL A 161 12.19 -7.56 -8.62
C VAL A 161 13.69 -7.80 -8.75
N ALA A 162 14.08 -9.04 -9.06
CA ALA A 162 15.47 -9.39 -9.38
C ALA A 162 15.98 -8.70 -10.65
N ALA A 163 15.10 -8.50 -11.65
CA ALA A 163 15.47 -7.90 -12.92
C ALA A 163 15.51 -6.37 -12.88
N LEU A 164 14.87 -5.74 -11.90
CA LEU A 164 14.77 -4.29 -11.76
C LEU A 164 15.21 -3.83 -10.36
N PRO A 165 16.49 -4.03 -9.98
CA PRO A 165 16.97 -3.73 -8.62
C PRO A 165 16.87 -2.26 -8.22
N ASP A 166 16.83 -1.34 -9.19
CA ASP A 166 16.73 0.11 -8.95
C ASP A 166 15.28 0.59 -8.70
N VAL A 167 14.28 -0.28 -8.91
CA VAL A 167 12.87 0.03 -8.64
C VAL A 167 12.54 -0.32 -7.20
N ARG A 168 11.89 0.60 -6.47
CA ARG A 168 11.33 0.30 -5.14
C ARG A 168 9.99 -0.41 -5.32
N PHE A 169 9.92 -1.64 -4.85
CA PHE A 169 8.71 -2.45 -4.88
C PHE A 169 8.02 -2.47 -3.53
N VAL A 170 6.68 -2.38 -3.55
CA VAL A 170 5.84 -2.51 -2.36
C VAL A 170 4.85 -3.65 -2.58
N LEU A 171 5.05 -4.77 -1.90
CA LEU A 171 4.13 -5.90 -1.95
C LEU A 171 2.86 -5.55 -1.15
N ASP A 172 1.73 -5.44 -1.83
CA ASP A 172 0.43 -5.21 -1.21
C ASP A 172 -0.01 -6.47 -0.44
N HIS A 173 -0.57 -6.27 0.76
CA HIS A 173 -1.23 -7.30 1.58
C HIS A 173 -0.41 -8.57 1.82
N LEU A 174 0.92 -8.43 1.94
CA LEU A 174 1.87 -9.55 2.02
C LEU A 174 1.73 -10.57 0.88
N GLY A 175 1.22 -10.18 -0.29
CA GLY A 175 1.00 -11.11 -1.39
C GLY A 175 -0.20 -12.04 -1.20
N LYS A 176 -1.18 -11.62 -0.39
CA LYS A 176 -2.47 -12.31 -0.18
C LYS A 176 -2.33 -13.79 0.21
N PRO A 177 -1.71 -14.08 1.38
CA PRO A 177 -1.69 -15.44 1.91
C PRO A 177 -3.11 -15.99 2.06
N ARG A 178 -3.32 -17.28 1.76
CA ARG A 178 -4.63 -17.95 1.93
C ARG A 178 -4.94 -18.24 3.40
N LEU A 179 -5.25 -17.20 4.17
CA LEU A 179 -5.49 -17.26 5.61
C LEU A 179 -6.84 -17.92 5.93
N ASP A 180 -7.82 -17.76 5.06
CA ASP A 180 -9.10 -18.46 5.09
C ASP A 180 -8.91 -19.99 5.12
N ALA A 181 -8.09 -20.52 4.21
CA ALA A 181 -7.78 -21.92 4.09
C ALA A 181 -6.87 -22.39 5.21
N ALA A 182 -5.94 -21.56 5.68
CA ALA A 182 -5.02 -21.90 6.77
C ALA A 182 -5.73 -21.96 8.14
N SER A 183 -6.78 -21.16 8.33
CA SER A 183 -7.58 -21.12 9.56
C SER A 183 -8.82 -22.04 9.54
N ALA A 184 -9.04 -22.78 8.46
CA ALA A 184 -10.16 -23.69 8.33
C ALA A 184 -10.04 -24.89 9.29
N PRO A 185 -11.15 -25.42 9.85
CA PRO A 185 -11.12 -26.64 10.65
C PRO A 185 -10.50 -27.82 9.88
N GLY A 186 -9.46 -28.44 10.46
CA GLY A 186 -8.75 -29.56 9.83
C GLY A 186 -7.77 -29.14 8.72
N ALA A 187 -7.48 -27.85 8.56
CA ALA A 187 -6.48 -27.36 7.63
C ALA A 187 -5.10 -28.00 7.85
N SER A 188 -4.40 -28.26 6.75
CA SER A 188 -3.00 -28.66 6.82
C SER A 188 -2.14 -27.51 7.35
N ARG A 189 -1.10 -27.84 8.13
CA ARG A 189 -0.09 -26.86 8.55
C ARG A 189 0.68 -26.27 7.36
N ASP A 190 0.66 -26.94 6.22
CA ASP A 190 1.44 -26.59 5.03
C ASP A 190 0.70 -25.64 4.07
N VAL A 191 -0.54 -25.21 4.36
CA VAL A 191 -1.31 -24.31 3.47
C VAL A 191 -0.53 -23.04 3.12
N LEU A 192 0.25 -22.52 4.06
CA LEU A 192 1.08 -21.33 3.87
C LEU A 192 2.51 -21.63 3.39
N ALA A 193 2.90 -22.89 3.21
CA ALA A 193 4.31 -23.25 2.94
C ALA A 193 4.84 -22.63 1.63
N ALA A 194 4.05 -22.68 0.56
CA ALA A 194 4.43 -22.07 -0.73
C ALA A 194 4.55 -20.54 -0.59
N TRP A 195 3.53 -19.89 -0.02
CA TRP A 195 3.56 -18.46 0.25
C TRP A 195 4.76 -18.04 1.11
N ARG A 196 5.13 -18.81 2.14
CA ARG A 196 6.31 -18.53 2.97
C ARG A 196 7.59 -18.54 2.16
N ALA A 197 7.75 -19.54 1.28
CA ALA A 197 8.92 -19.66 0.43
C ALA A 197 8.98 -18.50 -0.59
N ASP A 198 7.85 -18.14 -1.19
CA ASP A 198 7.76 -17.05 -2.15
C ASP A 198 8.02 -15.68 -1.50
N LEU A 199 7.47 -15.43 -0.29
CA LEU A 199 7.76 -14.20 0.44
C LEU A 199 9.23 -14.11 0.84
N ALA A 200 9.84 -15.24 1.26
CA ALA A 200 11.27 -15.27 1.57
C ALA A 200 12.14 -14.99 0.32
N ALA A 201 11.74 -15.51 -0.84
CA ALA A 201 12.42 -15.24 -2.10
C ALA A 201 12.33 -13.74 -2.48
N LEU A 202 11.17 -13.13 -2.33
CA LEU A 202 11.00 -11.68 -2.51
C LEU A 202 11.84 -10.88 -1.51
N ALA A 203 11.84 -11.30 -0.24
CA ALA A 203 12.55 -10.61 0.83
C ALA A 203 14.09 -10.70 0.72
N ALA A 204 14.62 -11.61 -0.10
CA ALA A 204 16.03 -11.67 -0.45
C ALA A 204 16.50 -10.46 -1.27
N HIS A 205 15.56 -9.65 -1.80
CA HIS A 205 15.85 -8.43 -2.53
C HIS A 205 15.63 -7.18 -1.66
N GLU A 206 16.66 -6.36 -1.50
CA GLU A 206 16.64 -5.18 -0.62
C GLU A 206 15.65 -4.10 -1.09
N ASN A 207 15.32 -4.08 -2.38
CA ASN A 207 14.37 -3.15 -2.98
C ASN A 207 12.89 -3.54 -2.79
N VAL A 208 12.60 -4.58 -2.02
CA VAL A 208 11.24 -5.03 -1.70
C VAL A 208 10.86 -4.64 -0.27
N THR A 209 9.73 -3.95 -0.15
CA THR A 209 9.01 -3.74 1.12
C THR A 209 7.60 -4.34 1.02
N ALA A 210 6.88 -4.46 2.13
CA ALA A 210 5.52 -5.00 2.12
C ALA A 210 4.59 -4.28 3.08
N LYS A 211 3.29 -4.32 2.76
CA LYS A 211 2.24 -3.76 3.60
C LYS A 211 1.59 -4.81 4.49
N LEU A 212 1.48 -4.49 5.77
CA LEU A 212 0.57 -5.12 6.73
C LEU A 212 -0.81 -4.47 6.55
N SER A 213 -1.54 -4.92 5.53
CA SER A 213 -2.88 -4.45 5.14
C SER A 213 -3.67 -5.60 4.52
N GLY A 214 -5.00 -5.50 4.43
CA GLY A 214 -5.85 -6.45 3.69
C GLY A 214 -5.85 -7.91 4.19
N LEU A 215 -5.18 -8.23 5.30
CA LEU A 215 -5.08 -9.62 5.77
C LEU A 215 -6.43 -10.16 6.28
N VAL A 216 -7.28 -9.29 6.83
CA VAL A 216 -8.61 -9.68 7.33
C VAL A 216 -9.56 -10.12 6.22
N THR A 217 -9.39 -9.61 5.00
CA THR A 217 -10.20 -9.97 3.84
C THR A 217 -9.69 -11.21 3.10
N GLU A 218 -8.46 -11.65 3.40
CA GLU A 218 -7.93 -12.96 3.00
C GLU A 218 -8.17 -14.04 4.07
N ALA A 219 -8.73 -13.67 5.22
CA ALA A 219 -9.17 -14.57 6.29
C ALA A 219 -10.68 -14.86 6.21
N ARG A 220 -11.20 -15.67 7.15
CA ARG A 220 -12.65 -15.91 7.26
C ARG A 220 -13.34 -14.66 7.84
N TRP A 221 -14.02 -13.88 6.99
CA TRP A 221 -14.51 -12.54 7.32
C TRP A 221 -15.35 -12.45 8.61
N ASP A 222 -16.16 -13.47 8.88
CA ASP A 222 -17.10 -13.53 10.00
C ASP A 222 -16.51 -14.16 11.28
N ALA A 223 -15.32 -14.77 11.19
CA ALA A 223 -14.81 -15.65 12.26
C ALA A 223 -13.31 -15.50 12.55
N TRP A 224 -12.61 -14.60 11.86
CA TRP A 224 -11.17 -14.41 12.06
C TRP A 224 -10.86 -13.83 13.45
N THR A 225 -9.68 -14.22 13.95
CA THR A 225 -9.07 -13.73 15.18
C THR A 225 -7.63 -13.26 14.88
N PRO A 226 -7.01 -12.43 15.74
CA PRO A 226 -5.60 -12.08 15.56
C PRO A 226 -4.68 -13.30 15.43
N ALA A 227 -5.01 -14.42 16.08
CA ALA A 227 -4.24 -15.66 16.00
C ALA A 227 -4.23 -16.28 14.58
N ASP A 228 -5.26 -16.02 13.76
CA ASP A 228 -5.30 -16.49 12.38
C ASP A 228 -4.37 -15.69 11.46
N LEU A 229 -4.05 -14.45 11.83
CA LEU A 229 -3.18 -13.54 11.06
C LEU A 229 -1.71 -13.63 11.50
N LEU A 230 -1.49 -13.96 12.78
CA LEU A 230 -0.17 -14.01 13.40
C LEU A 230 0.85 -14.83 12.59
N PRO A 231 0.54 -16.02 12.04
CA PRO A 231 1.53 -16.78 11.27
C PRO A 231 2.06 -16.06 10.03
N ALA A 232 1.27 -15.19 9.41
CA ALA A 232 1.70 -14.40 8.26
C ALA A 232 2.50 -13.16 8.69
N VAL A 233 2.06 -12.47 9.75
CA VAL A 233 2.78 -11.31 10.28
C VAL A 233 4.16 -11.71 10.85
N ASP A 234 4.23 -12.80 11.61
CA ASP A 234 5.50 -13.32 12.15
C ASP A 234 6.46 -13.71 11.03
N HIS A 235 5.97 -14.35 9.97
CA HIS A 235 6.81 -14.71 8.83
C HIS A 235 7.36 -13.48 8.11
N ALA A 236 6.49 -12.49 7.89
CA ALA A 236 6.88 -11.24 7.25
C ALA A 236 7.92 -10.50 8.09
N LEU A 237 7.76 -10.44 9.41
CA LEU A 237 8.75 -9.88 10.32
C LEU A 237 10.09 -10.62 10.26
N ASP A 238 10.07 -11.95 10.21
CA ASP A 238 11.29 -12.78 10.14
C ASP A 238 12.07 -12.56 8.84
N VAL A 239 11.40 -12.56 7.69
CA VAL A 239 12.10 -12.51 6.38
C VAL A 239 12.35 -11.10 5.88
N LEU A 240 11.44 -10.15 6.12
CA LEU A 240 11.61 -8.76 5.68
C LEU A 240 12.30 -7.90 6.75
N GLY A 241 12.03 -8.16 8.02
CA GLY A 241 12.37 -7.26 9.11
C GLY A 241 11.41 -6.06 9.22
N PRO A 242 11.31 -5.45 10.41
CA PRO A 242 10.39 -4.34 10.67
C PRO A 242 10.67 -3.11 9.79
N ASP A 243 11.93 -2.87 9.42
CA ASP A 243 12.31 -1.75 8.56
C ASP A 243 11.80 -1.86 7.11
N ARG A 244 11.28 -3.02 6.69
CA ARG A 244 10.71 -3.22 5.35
C ARG A 244 9.21 -3.51 5.38
N LEU A 245 8.57 -3.33 6.53
CA LEU A 245 7.13 -3.44 6.70
C LEU A 245 6.50 -2.08 6.97
N MET A 246 5.28 -1.87 6.47
CA MET A 246 4.49 -0.68 6.75
C MET A 246 3.02 -1.02 6.97
N VAL A 247 2.35 -0.31 7.88
CA VAL A 247 0.92 -0.52 8.14
C VAL A 247 0.05 0.11 7.05
N GLY A 248 -1.07 -0.52 6.73
CA GLY A 248 -2.12 0.05 5.88
C GLY A 248 -3.49 -0.50 6.27
N SER A 249 -4.55 0.28 6.15
CA SER A 249 -5.88 -0.12 6.59
C SER A 249 -6.57 -1.05 5.61
N ASP A 250 -6.28 -0.90 4.32
CA ASP A 250 -7.10 -1.42 3.23
C ASP A 250 -8.55 -0.93 3.31
N TRP A 251 -8.80 0.21 3.96
CA TRP A 251 -10.13 0.80 4.02
C TRP A 251 -10.52 1.33 2.63
N PRO A 252 -11.79 1.22 2.21
CA PRO A 252 -12.90 0.63 2.94
C PRO A 252 -13.06 -0.88 2.70
N VAL A 253 -12.19 -1.53 1.93
CA VAL A 253 -12.24 -2.99 1.67
C VAL A 253 -12.20 -3.79 2.97
N CYS A 254 -11.43 -3.34 3.96
CA CYS A 254 -11.40 -3.95 5.29
C CYS A 254 -12.79 -4.06 5.97
N LEU A 255 -13.77 -3.21 5.58
CA LEU A 255 -15.15 -3.22 6.09
C LEU A 255 -15.90 -4.52 5.84
N LEU A 256 -15.41 -5.36 4.92
CA LEU A 256 -15.94 -6.71 4.69
C LEU A 256 -15.73 -7.65 5.89
N ALA A 257 -14.69 -7.42 6.70
CA ALA A 257 -14.28 -8.32 7.77
C ALA A 257 -14.01 -7.62 9.12
N SER A 258 -13.83 -6.31 9.13
CA SER A 258 -13.43 -5.52 10.31
C SER A 258 -13.93 -4.08 10.19
N ASP A 259 -13.85 -3.30 11.26
CA ASP A 259 -13.82 -1.84 11.14
C ASP A 259 -12.37 -1.32 11.19
N TYR A 260 -12.19 -0.03 10.87
CA TYR A 260 -10.88 0.62 10.85
C TYR A 260 -10.19 0.55 12.22
N GLY A 261 -10.91 0.85 13.29
CA GLY A 261 -10.36 0.88 14.65
C GLY A 261 -9.94 -0.51 15.13
N ARG A 262 -10.77 -1.53 14.91
CA ARG A 262 -10.48 -2.93 15.20
C ARG A 262 -9.26 -3.41 14.44
N TRP A 263 -9.11 -3.03 13.16
CA TRP A 263 -7.92 -3.39 12.39
C TRP A 263 -6.65 -2.78 12.96
N ILE A 264 -6.66 -1.47 13.26
CA ILE A 264 -5.50 -0.80 13.88
C ILE A 264 -5.16 -1.43 15.24
N GLU A 265 -6.17 -1.76 16.06
CA GLU A 265 -5.94 -2.44 17.34
C GLU A 265 -5.38 -3.86 17.16
N THR A 266 -5.85 -4.58 16.14
CA THR A 266 -5.32 -5.90 15.79
C THR A 266 -3.84 -5.82 15.45
N LEU A 267 -3.42 -4.83 14.64
CA LEU A 267 -2.01 -4.60 14.35
C LEU A 267 -1.20 -4.26 15.61
N ARG A 268 -1.77 -3.51 16.57
CA ARG A 268 -1.08 -3.26 17.85
C ARG A 268 -0.83 -4.55 18.64
N VAL A 269 -1.79 -5.47 18.65
CA VAL A 269 -1.62 -6.78 19.30
C VAL A 269 -0.54 -7.60 18.58
N LEU A 270 -0.60 -7.67 17.24
CA LEU A 270 0.33 -8.47 16.43
C LEU A 270 1.77 -7.92 16.48
N LEU A 271 1.93 -6.61 16.67
CA LEU A 271 3.23 -5.93 16.69
C LEU A 271 3.72 -5.59 18.10
N ALA A 272 3.05 -6.10 19.15
CA ALA A 272 3.36 -5.77 20.55
C ALA A 272 4.78 -6.18 20.99
N GLY A 273 5.39 -7.13 20.29
CA GLY A 273 6.75 -7.61 20.57
C GLY A 273 7.88 -6.74 20.03
N LEU A 274 7.58 -5.74 19.19
CA LEU A 274 8.60 -4.88 18.59
C LEU A 274 9.21 -3.91 19.60
N THR A 275 10.50 -3.65 19.46
CA THR A 275 11.17 -2.56 20.18
C THR A 275 10.61 -1.19 19.73
N PRO A 276 10.83 -0.11 20.50
CA PRO A 276 10.34 1.21 20.12
C PRO A 276 10.81 1.69 18.74
N THR A 277 12.05 1.36 18.34
CA THR A 277 12.60 1.74 17.03
C THR A 277 11.95 0.94 15.89
N GLU A 278 11.82 -0.38 16.06
CA GLU A 278 11.16 -1.25 15.07
C GLU A 278 9.69 -0.88 14.92
N SER A 279 9.00 -0.61 16.02
CA SER A 279 7.63 -0.10 16.03
C SER A 279 7.53 1.22 15.27
N ALA A 280 8.42 2.18 15.51
CA ALA A 280 8.43 3.45 14.76
C ALA A 280 8.67 3.25 13.25
N ALA A 281 9.50 2.27 12.86
CA ALA A 281 9.71 1.91 11.46
C ALA A 281 8.42 1.39 10.83
N VAL A 282 7.77 0.38 11.42
CA VAL A 282 6.57 -0.26 10.88
C VAL A 282 5.37 0.69 10.84
N TRP A 283 5.16 1.48 11.89
CA TRP A 283 3.99 2.35 11.99
C TRP A 283 4.07 3.61 11.11
N ALA A 284 5.27 4.08 10.75
CA ALA A 284 5.41 5.28 9.92
C ALA A 284 6.70 5.36 9.10
N GLY A 285 7.84 5.00 9.68
CA GLY A 285 9.16 5.24 9.10
C GLY A 285 9.35 4.62 7.72
N THR A 286 8.93 3.37 7.54
CA THR A 286 9.03 2.66 6.27
C THR A 286 8.19 3.34 5.18
N ALA A 287 6.92 3.65 5.46
CA ALA A 287 6.04 4.32 4.50
C ALA A 287 6.60 5.70 4.09
N ARG A 288 7.07 6.49 5.06
CA ARG A 288 7.68 7.81 4.80
C ARG A 288 8.88 7.70 3.88
N ARG A 289 9.79 6.77 4.15
CA ARG A 289 11.02 6.57 3.36
C ARG A 289 10.72 6.03 1.96
N VAL A 290 9.85 5.03 1.85
CA VAL A 290 9.55 4.36 0.58
C VAL A 290 8.79 5.28 -0.37
N TYR A 291 7.78 6.01 0.14
CA TYR A 291 6.97 6.93 -0.67
C TYR A 291 7.49 8.37 -0.70
N GLY A 292 8.55 8.70 0.04
CA GLY A 292 9.09 10.06 0.09
C GLY A 292 8.12 11.08 0.72
N LEU A 293 7.32 10.65 1.69
CA LEU A 293 6.30 11.50 2.32
C LEU A 293 6.97 12.58 3.18
N THR A 294 6.81 13.84 2.80
CA THR A 294 7.26 14.98 3.61
C THR A 294 6.32 15.16 4.80
N GLY A 295 6.86 15.14 6.02
CA GLY A 295 6.07 15.35 7.23
C GLY A 295 5.94 16.84 7.57
N PRO A 296 4.96 17.22 8.43
CA PRO A 296 4.95 18.56 9.02
C PRO A 296 6.23 18.88 9.84
N ALA A 297 7.01 17.86 10.23
CA ALA A 297 8.30 18.03 10.90
C ALA A 297 9.41 18.57 9.99
N ASP A 298 9.32 18.37 8.67
CA ASP A 298 10.37 18.77 7.73
C ASP A 298 10.28 20.26 7.31
N ALA A 299 9.21 20.96 7.72
CA ALA A 299 8.98 22.37 7.38
C ALA A 299 9.69 23.38 8.29
N THR A 300 10.52 22.94 9.25
CA THR A 300 11.14 23.83 10.26
C THR A 300 12.66 23.68 10.38
N VAL A 301 13.41 23.80 9.28
CA VAL A 301 14.79 24.31 9.35
C VAL A 301 15.09 25.19 8.13
N ALA A 302 14.45 26.35 8.07
CA ALA A 302 15.02 27.51 7.38
C ALA A 302 15.35 28.54 8.46
N VAL A 303 16.55 28.43 9.03
CA VAL A 303 17.11 29.51 9.85
C VAL A 303 17.47 30.64 8.89
N PRO A 304 16.88 31.84 9.00
CA PRO A 304 17.31 32.96 8.20
C PRO A 304 18.73 33.33 8.62
N GLN A 305 19.67 33.31 7.66
CA GLN A 305 20.98 33.91 7.86
C GLN A 305 20.78 35.41 8.09
N THR A 306 21.06 35.84 9.30
CA THR A 306 21.19 37.26 9.62
C THR A 306 22.55 37.71 9.09
N GLU A 307 22.54 38.56 8.07
CA GLU A 307 23.71 39.33 7.67
C GLU A 307 24.03 40.33 8.79
N GLU A 308 24.99 39.99 9.65
CA GLU A 308 25.69 41.00 10.43
C GLU A 308 26.65 41.76 9.50
N SER A 309 26.17 42.93 9.10
CA SER A 309 27.00 44.02 8.60
C SER A 309 27.86 44.55 9.76
N HIS A 310 29.17 44.61 9.55
CA HIS A 310 30.06 45.41 10.39
C HIS A 310 30.67 46.54 9.56
N PRO A 311 30.79 47.75 10.15
CA PRO A 311 31.24 48.96 9.46
C PRO A 311 32.73 48.93 9.09
#